data_AF-A0A0D8CJ29-F1
#
_entry.id   AF-A0A0D8CJ29-F1
#
_cell.length_a   1.000
_cell.length_b   1.000
_cell.length_c   1.000
_cell.angle_alpha   90.00
_cell.angle_beta   90.00
_cell.angle_gamma   90.00
#
_symmetry.space_group_name_H-M   'P 1'
#
loop_
_entity.id
_entity.type
_entity.pdbx_description
1 polymer ?
#
loop_
_entity_poly.entity_id
_entity_poly.type
_entity_poly.pdbx_seq_one_letter_code
_entity_poly.pdbx_strand_id
1 'polypeptide(L)'
;MKTISHPAFAETEEKKSRFLAELVFHDDLARRIDELRALHPKANHHVNAYRYLNDEDQLIEHGKDDGEPSGTSGIPCLKVLQGRDLINVAVIVTRYFGGTKLGTGGLVRAYSGAANAVCDVAEIIDYIPQGEAELFAGFSDAGTLEQACAQDGITILDRQFDTDGTRIKITGPRAELAELAERFPLPETE
;
A
#
# COMPACT_ATOMS: atom_id res chain seq x y z
N MET A 1 4.62 -9.70 -4.36
CA MET A 1 4.33 -8.28 -4.07
C MET A 1 4.51 -8.04 -2.59
N LYS A 2 5.03 -6.88 -2.24
CA LYS A 2 5.40 -6.47 -0.87
C LYS A 2 4.76 -5.13 -0.53
N THR A 3 4.68 -4.82 0.74
CA THR A 3 4.23 -3.50 1.23
C THR A 3 5.08 -3.08 2.44
N ILE A 4 4.72 -1.99 3.10
CA ILE A 4 5.39 -1.50 4.32
C ILE A 4 4.54 -1.80 5.55
N SER A 5 5.17 -2.04 6.70
CA SER A 5 4.44 -2.16 7.99
C SER A 5 4.00 -0.80 8.52
N HIS A 6 4.77 0.25 8.25
CA HIS A 6 4.51 1.63 8.64
C HIS A 6 5.22 2.62 7.70
N PRO A 7 4.81 3.89 7.68
CA PRO A 7 5.52 4.93 6.94
C PRO A 7 7.00 5.04 7.32
N ALA A 8 7.82 5.44 6.36
CA ALA A 8 9.26 5.61 6.53
C ALA A 8 9.73 6.95 5.95
N PHE A 9 10.87 7.43 6.45
CA PHE A 9 11.49 8.69 6.03
C PHE A 9 12.98 8.51 5.81
N ALA A 10 13.52 9.14 4.77
CA ALA A 10 14.96 9.30 4.58
C ALA A 10 15.29 10.65 3.93
N GLU A 11 16.49 11.16 4.20
CA GLU A 11 16.99 12.36 3.57
C GLU A 11 18.30 12.08 2.82
N THR A 12 18.43 12.64 1.62
CA THR A 12 19.66 12.62 0.84
C THR A 12 20.02 14.01 0.35
N GLU A 13 21.29 14.22 0.01
CA GLU A 13 21.79 15.48 -0.55
C GLU A 13 22.63 15.22 -1.81
N GLU A 14 22.39 16.02 -2.87
CA GLU A 14 23.19 16.02 -4.10
C GLU A 14 23.43 17.47 -4.52
N LYS A 15 24.71 17.89 -4.64
CA LYS A 15 25.12 19.27 -4.96
C LYS A 15 24.36 20.33 -4.15
N LYS A 16 24.28 20.16 -2.83
CA LYS A 16 23.57 21.02 -1.87
C LYS A 16 22.05 21.04 -2.02
N SER A 17 21.50 20.31 -2.99
CA SER A 17 20.06 20.08 -3.09
C SER A 17 19.68 18.96 -2.12
N ARG A 18 18.69 19.21 -1.27
CA ARG A 18 18.19 18.22 -0.30
C ARG A 18 16.94 17.56 -0.84
N PHE A 19 16.82 16.25 -0.62
CA PHE A 19 15.70 15.42 -1.04
C PHE A 19 15.20 14.66 0.18
N LEU A 20 14.02 15.05 0.65
CA LEU A 20 13.35 14.45 1.80
C LEU A 20 12.32 13.48 1.25
N ALA A 21 12.62 12.19 1.33
CA ALA A 21 11.78 11.12 0.82
C ALA A 21 10.94 10.53 1.95
N GLU A 22 9.64 10.42 1.70
CA GLU A 22 8.68 9.72 2.55
C GLU A 22 8.05 8.58 1.77
N LEU A 23 8.03 7.40 2.37
CA LEU A 23 7.31 6.24 1.88
C LEU A 23 6.08 6.05 2.78
N VAL A 24 4.90 6.08 2.20
CA VAL A 24 3.61 6.06 2.90
C VAL A 24 2.68 5.03 2.26
N PHE A 25 1.60 4.69 2.96
CA PHE A 25 0.51 3.94 2.34
C PHE A 25 -0.14 4.77 1.24
N HIS A 26 -0.61 4.10 0.17
CA HIS A 26 -1.20 4.80 -0.96
C HIS A 26 -2.39 5.67 -0.56
N ASP A 27 -3.26 5.17 0.31
CA ASP A 27 -4.48 5.87 0.76
C ASP A 27 -4.18 7.19 1.48
N ASP A 28 -2.99 7.31 2.08
CA ASP A 28 -2.54 8.52 2.77
C ASP A 28 -1.91 9.56 1.83
N LEU A 29 -1.63 9.21 0.56
CA LEU A 29 -0.85 10.04 -0.37
C LEU A 29 -1.40 11.46 -0.51
N ALA A 30 -2.70 11.60 -0.79
CA ALA A 30 -3.31 12.89 -1.05
C ALA A 30 -3.22 13.82 0.17
N ARG A 31 -3.63 13.29 1.34
CA ARG A 31 -3.52 14.00 2.63
C ARG A 31 -2.08 14.38 2.93
N ARG A 32 -1.14 13.46 2.73
CA ARG A 32 0.26 13.68 3.08
C ARG A 32 0.93 14.73 2.20
N ILE A 33 0.60 14.78 0.91
CA ILE A 33 1.09 15.85 0.02
C ILE A 33 0.66 17.23 0.53
N ASP A 34 -0.60 17.38 0.95
CA ASP A 34 -1.10 18.66 1.44
C ASP A 34 -0.45 19.08 2.77
N GLU A 35 -0.24 18.12 3.68
CA GLU A 35 0.54 18.34 4.90
C GLU A 35 1.98 18.77 4.59
N LEU A 36 2.64 18.10 3.64
CA LEU A 36 4.02 18.42 3.27
C LEU A 36 4.15 19.79 2.62
N ARG A 37 3.17 20.23 1.82
CA ARG A 37 3.14 21.59 1.27
C ARG A 37 3.02 22.63 2.38
N ALA A 38 2.21 22.36 3.40
CA ALA A 38 2.08 23.25 4.55
C ALA A 38 3.34 23.26 5.44
N LEU A 39 3.96 22.10 5.64
CA LEU A 39 5.16 21.94 6.47
C LEU A 39 6.43 22.47 5.78
N HIS A 40 6.50 22.37 4.46
CA HIS A 40 7.65 22.73 3.64
C HIS A 40 7.30 23.80 2.59
N PRO A 41 6.81 25.00 2.99
CA PRO A 41 6.35 26.02 2.05
C PRO A 41 7.47 26.63 1.19
N LYS A 42 8.73 26.36 1.53
CA LYS A 42 9.93 26.78 0.78
C LYS A 42 10.49 25.68 -0.13
N ALA A 43 9.91 24.49 -0.13
CA ALA A 43 10.32 23.44 -1.05
C ALA A 43 9.92 23.82 -2.48
N ASN A 44 10.67 23.32 -3.44
CA ASN A 44 10.44 23.62 -4.86
C ASN A 44 9.42 22.67 -5.47
N HIS A 45 9.48 21.39 -5.08
CA HIS A 45 8.72 20.30 -5.68
C HIS A 45 8.40 19.24 -4.62
N HIS A 46 7.23 18.62 -4.75
CA HIS A 46 6.76 17.44 -4.04
C HIS A 46 6.44 16.34 -5.05
N VAL A 47 7.50 15.84 -5.69
CA VAL A 47 7.43 14.74 -6.65
C VAL A 47 6.87 13.51 -5.97
N ASN A 48 6.00 12.76 -6.65
CA ASN A 48 5.49 11.53 -6.08
C ASN A 48 5.35 10.43 -7.13
N ALA A 49 5.35 9.19 -6.65
CA ALA A 49 5.00 8.02 -7.42
C ALA A 49 4.30 7.01 -6.52
N TYR A 50 3.39 6.22 -7.08
CA TYR A 50 2.65 5.21 -6.33
C TYR A 50 2.37 3.96 -7.16
N ARG A 51 2.13 2.87 -6.43
CA ARG A 51 1.69 1.58 -6.95
C ARG A 51 0.67 1.01 -5.98
N TYR A 52 -0.52 0.64 -6.44
CA TYR A 52 -1.56 0.02 -5.59
C TYR A 52 -2.44 -0.93 -6.39
N LEU A 53 -3.09 -1.86 -5.69
CA LEU A 53 -4.14 -2.70 -6.26
C LEU A 53 -5.48 -2.00 -6.05
N ASN A 54 -6.25 -1.82 -7.12
CA ASN A 54 -7.63 -1.36 -7.00
C ASN A 54 -8.55 -2.49 -6.51
N ASP A 55 -9.84 -2.19 -6.37
CA ASP A 55 -10.86 -3.15 -5.91
C ASP A 55 -11.02 -4.38 -6.83
N GLU A 56 -10.58 -4.29 -8.08
CA GLU A 56 -10.57 -5.37 -9.07
C GLU A 56 -9.22 -6.11 -9.14
N ASP A 57 -8.35 -5.92 -8.14
CA ASP A 57 -6.98 -6.46 -8.07
C ASP A 57 -6.08 -6.06 -9.26
N GLN A 58 -6.41 -4.96 -9.95
CA GLN A 58 -5.59 -4.41 -11.02
C GLN A 58 -4.51 -3.51 -10.43
N LEU A 59 -3.27 -3.72 -10.87
CA LEU A 59 -2.14 -2.90 -10.47
C LEU A 59 -2.19 -1.54 -11.19
N ILE A 60 -2.38 -0.47 -10.41
CA ILE A 60 -2.37 0.92 -10.87
C ILE A 60 -1.04 1.57 -10.49
N GLU A 61 -0.43 2.27 -11.44
CA GLU A 61 0.89 2.87 -11.29
C GLU A 61 0.93 4.29 -11.86
N HIS A 62 1.57 5.21 -11.14
CA HIS A 62 1.72 6.58 -11.62
C HIS A 62 2.98 7.24 -11.05
N GLY A 63 3.54 8.17 -11.81
CA GLY A 63 4.65 9.04 -11.37
C GLY A 63 4.40 10.48 -11.83
N LYS A 64 4.47 11.42 -10.89
CA LYS A 64 4.20 12.85 -11.10
C LYS A 64 5.43 13.70 -10.78
N ASP A 65 5.88 14.48 -11.76
CA ASP A 65 7.11 15.29 -11.67
C ASP A 65 6.95 16.65 -10.94
N ASP A 66 5.73 17.07 -10.61
CA ASP A 66 5.45 18.30 -9.83
C ASP A 66 6.26 19.56 -10.24
N GLY A 67 6.39 19.80 -11.55
CA GLY A 67 7.11 20.96 -12.09
C GLY A 67 8.61 20.75 -12.34
N GLU A 68 9.18 19.60 -11.97
CA GLU A 68 10.47 19.15 -12.50
C GLU A 68 10.36 18.87 -14.01
N PRO A 69 11.49 18.84 -14.74
CA PRO A 69 11.51 18.42 -16.13
C PRO A 69 10.85 17.04 -16.31
N SER A 70 9.99 16.93 -17.32
CA SER A 70 9.19 15.73 -17.58
C SER A 70 10.03 14.45 -17.64
N GLY A 71 9.60 13.43 -16.90
CA GLY A 71 10.22 12.10 -16.83
C GLY A 71 11.51 12.04 -16.02
N THR A 72 11.92 13.13 -15.35
CA THR A 72 13.20 13.17 -14.62
C THR A 72 13.10 12.91 -13.13
N SER A 73 11.89 12.76 -12.59
CA SER A 73 11.69 12.61 -11.14
C SER A 73 10.64 11.56 -10.75
N GLY A 74 9.36 11.74 -11.13
CA GLY A 74 8.27 10.84 -10.76
C GLY A 74 8.44 9.45 -11.34
N ILE A 75 8.78 9.34 -12.63
CA ILE A 75 9.04 8.05 -13.28
C ILE A 75 10.26 7.32 -12.67
N PRO A 76 11.41 7.97 -12.42
CA PRO A 76 12.50 7.38 -11.65
C PRO A 76 12.08 6.83 -10.28
N CYS A 77 11.29 7.58 -9.50
CA CYS A 77 10.74 7.10 -8.23
C CYS A 77 9.85 5.87 -8.41
N LEU A 78 8.97 5.88 -9.42
CA LEU A 78 8.10 4.73 -9.74
C LEU A 78 8.91 3.47 -10.05
N LYS A 79 10.00 3.60 -10.83
CA LYS A 79 10.89 2.48 -11.16
C LYS A 79 11.55 1.85 -9.93
N VAL A 80 11.80 2.63 -8.88
CA VAL A 80 12.31 2.09 -7.62
C VAL A 80 11.25 1.24 -6.92
N LEU A 81 10.00 1.72 -6.84
CA LEU A 81 8.89 0.95 -6.28
C LEU A 81 8.67 -0.36 -7.06
N GLN A 82 8.74 -0.30 -8.40
CA GLN A 82 8.67 -1.46 -9.28
C GLN A 82 9.81 -2.45 -9.03
N GLY A 83 11.05 -1.99 -8.98
CA GLY A 83 12.22 -2.84 -8.75
C GLY A 83 12.22 -3.51 -7.36
N ARG A 84 11.53 -2.91 -6.38
CA ARG A 84 11.34 -3.48 -5.04
C ARG A 84 10.06 -4.30 -4.88
N ASP A 85 9.28 -4.44 -5.94
CA ASP A 85 7.99 -5.13 -5.94
C ASP A 85 7.00 -4.61 -4.87
N LEU A 86 7.07 -3.30 -4.58
CA LEU A 86 6.22 -2.64 -3.57
C LEU A 86 4.86 -2.20 -4.13
N ILE A 87 3.79 -2.49 -3.41
CA ILE A 87 2.41 -2.12 -3.73
C ILE A 87 1.67 -1.56 -2.51
N ASN A 88 0.54 -0.92 -2.76
CA ASN A 88 -0.28 -0.20 -1.79
C ASN A 88 0.52 0.90 -1.07
N VAL A 89 1.47 1.48 -1.78
CA VAL A 89 2.37 2.51 -1.26
C VAL A 89 2.53 3.67 -2.24
N ALA A 90 2.95 4.80 -1.70
CA ALA A 90 3.41 5.94 -2.44
C ALA A 90 4.73 6.45 -1.87
N VAL A 91 5.62 6.92 -2.73
CA VAL A 91 6.80 7.70 -2.35
C VAL A 91 6.58 9.15 -2.70
N ILE A 92 6.88 10.05 -1.76
CA ILE A 92 6.84 11.50 -1.95
C ILE A 92 8.25 12.02 -1.68
N VAL A 93 8.83 12.76 -2.63
CA VAL A 93 10.15 13.36 -2.50
C VAL A 93 9.99 14.88 -2.53
N THR A 94 10.17 15.49 -1.37
CA THR A 94 10.20 16.93 -1.19
C THR A 94 11.60 17.44 -1.46
N ARG A 95 11.75 18.32 -2.46
CA ARG A 95 13.06 18.84 -2.89
C ARG A 95 13.27 20.29 -2.49
N TYR A 96 14.44 20.57 -1.93
CA TYR A 96 14.99 21.92 -1.80
C TYR A 96 16.14 22.14 -2.80
N PHE A 97 16.07 23.22 -3.58
CA PHE A 97 17.09 23.57 -4.55
C PHE A 97 18.37 24.11 -3.88
N GLY A 98 19.52 23.51 -4.19
CA GLY A 98 20.82 23.85 -3.60
C GLY A 98 21.60 24.96 -4.30
N GLY A 99 20.99 25.69 -5.23
CA GLY A 99 21.66 26.73 -6.02
C GLY A 99 22.41 26.23 -7.26
N THR A 100 22.63 24.92 -7.41
CA THR A 100 23.30 24.32 -8.57
C THR A 100 22.36 23.37 -9.32
N LYS A 101 22.21 23.56 -10.64
CA LYS A 101 21.41 22.67 -11.48
C LYS A 101 22.04 21.28 -11.59
N LEU A 102 21.24 20.24 -11.44
CA LEU A 102 21.68 18.84 -11.56
C LEU A 102 21.72 18.34 -13.01
N GLY A 103 20.93 18.96 -13.90
CA GLY A 103 20.67 18.45 -15.25
C GLY A 103 19.79 17.19 -15.22
N THR A 104 19.25 16.78 -16.38
CA THR A 104 18.31 15.66 -16.51
C THR A 104 18.84 14.37 -15.86
N GLY A 105 20.04 13.94 -16.22
CA GLY A 105 20.62 12.71 -15.65
C GLY A 105 20.93 12.81 -14.16
N GLY A 106 21.24 14.01 -13.65
CA GLY A 106 21.45 14.24 -12.23
C GLY A 106 20.15 14.15 -11.44
N LEU A 107 19.06 14.71 -11.95
CA LEU A 107 17.73 14.61 -11.34
C LEU A 107 17.26 13.16 -11.25
N VAL A 108 17.36 12.42 -12.36
CA VAL A 108 16.98 11.00 -12.40
C VAL A 108 17.72 10.21 -11.32
N ARG A 109 19.03 10.40 -11.18
CA ARG A 109 19.82 9.72 -10.14
C ARG A 109 19.46 10.17 -8.73
N ALA A 110 19.27 11.48 -8.51
CA ALA A 110 18.95 12.01 -7.18
C ALA A 110 17.57 11.52 -6.68
N TYR A 111 16.53 11.58 -7.52
CA TYR A 111 15.20 11.10 -7.17
C TYR A 111 15.15 9.57 -6.98
N SER A 112 15.81 8.81 -7.86
CA SER A 112 15.96 7.35 -7.66
C SER A 112 16.72 7.04 -6.38
N GLY A 113 17.77 7.79 -6.07
CA GLY A 113 18.57 7.61 -4.86
C GLY A 113 17.77 7.90 -3.59
N ALA A 114 16.99 8.98 -3.58
CA ALA A 114 16.11 9.33 -2.46
C ALA A 114 15.02 8.27 -2.24
N ALA A 115 14.37 7.80 -3.32
CA ALA A 115 13.38 6.73 -3.23
C ALA A 115 14.00 5.40 -2.75
N ASN A 116 15.21 5.06 -3.19
CA ASN A 116 15.90 3.87 -2.67
C ASN A 116 16.24 4.01 -1.19
N ALA A 117 16.79 5.16 -0.78
CA ALA A 117 17.19 5.41 0.60
C ALA A 117 16.03 5.25 1.58
N VAL A 118 14.83 5.77 1.25
CA VAL A 118 13.66 5.58 2.12
C VAL A 118 13.18 4.13 2.13
N CYS A 119 13.27 3.43 1.01
CA CYS A 119 12.92 2.01 0.96
C CYS A 119 13.94 1.12 1.68
N ASP A 120 15.20 1.54 1.83
CA ASP A 120 16.24 0.79 2.56
C ASP A 120 16.05 0.82 4.08
N VAL A 121 15.42 1.88 4.59
CA VAL A 121 15.11 2.02 6.02
C VAL A 121 13.69 1.61 6.38
N ALA A 122 12.84 1.36 5.38
CA ALA A 122 11.48 0.89 5.58
C ALA A 122 11.46 -0.59 5.98
N GLU A 123 10.59 -0.94 6.93
CA GLU A 123 10.27 -2.33 7.21
C GLU A 123 9.31 -2.84 6.12
N ILE A 124 9.87 -3.60 5.17
CA ILE A 124 9.13 -4.18 4.05
C ILE A 124 8.65 -5.59 4.42
N ILE A 125 7.35 -5.81 4.27
CA ILE A 125 6.67 -7.07 4.57
C ILE A 125 5.99 -7.63 3.30
N ASP A 126 5.66 -8.92 3.31
CA ASP A 126 4.87 -9.50 2.23
C ASP A 126 3.44 -8.97 2.27
N TYR A 127 2.88 -8.70 1.08
CA TYR A 127 1.49 -8.29 0.98
C TYR A 127 0.59 -9.53 1.00
N ILE A 128 -0.32 -9.58 1.98
CA ILE A 128 -1.34 -10.63 2.11
C ILE A 128 -2.70 -10.01 1.79
N PRO A 129 -3.33 -10.35 0.65
CA PRO A 129 -4.65 -9.84 0.29
C PRO A 129 -5.68 -10.16 1.38
N GLN A 130 -6.35 -9.12 1.87
CA GLN A 130 -7.44 -9.25 2.83
C GLN A 130 -8.79 -9.24 2.10
N GLY A 131 -9.79 -9.86 2.71
CA GLY A 131 -11.15 -9.86 2.18
C GLY A 131 -12.19 -10.09 3.26
N GLU A 132 -13.44 -10.26 2.82
CA GLU A 132 -14.55 -10.71 3.66
C GLU A 132 -15.18 -11.94 3.02
N ALA A 133 -15.71 -12.83 3.85
CA ALA A 133 -16.50 -13.97 3.40
C ALA A 133 -17.68 -14.18 4.35
N GLU A 134 -18.75 -14.74 3.82
CA GLU A 134 -19.87 -15.24 4.60
C GLU A 134 -19.90 -16.76 4.50
N LEU A 135 -20.00 -17.40 5.66
CA LEU A 135 -19.98 -18.85 5.81
C LEU A 135 -21.30 -19.32 6.40
N PHE A 136 -21.72 -20.53 6.04
CA PHE A 136 -22.90 -21.15 6.62
C PHE A 136 -22.63 -22.60 7.06
N ALA A 137 -23.20 -22.95 8.21
CA ALA A 137 -23.24 -24.34 8.67
C ALA A 137 -24.59 -24.64 9.31
N GLY A 138 -25.13 -25.83 9.05
CA GLY A 138 -26.29 -26.35 9.77
C GLY A 138 -26.01 -26.54 11.26
N PHE A 139 -27.05 -26.70 12.08
CA PHE A 139 -26.89 -26.81 13.54
C PHE A 139 -25.95 -27.95 13.99
N SER A 140 -25.83 -29.03 13.21
CA SER A 140 -24.88 -30.12 13.46
C SER A 140 -23.41 -29.68 13.41
N ASP A 141 -23.10 -28.71 12.55
CA ASP A 141 -21.73 -28.31 12.21
C ASP A 141 -21.38 -26.89 12.69
N ALA A 142 -22.32 -26.19 13.34
CA ALA A 142 -22.13 -24.84 13.85
C ALA A 142 -20.92 -24.71 14.80
N GLY A 143 -20.70 -25.70 15.67
CA GLY A 143 -19.53 -25.71 16.56
C GLY A 143 -18.21 -25.87 15.79
N THR A 144 -18.22 -26.66 14.72
CA THR A 144 -17.06 -26.85 13.84
C THR A 144 -16.74 -25.58 13.06
N LEU A 145 -17.77 -24.86 12.59
CA LEU A 145 -17.64 -23.57 11.93
C LEU A 145 -17.02 -22.52 12.87
N GLU A 146 -17.56 -22.37 14.09
CA GLU A 146 -17.01 -21.43 15.09
C GLU A 146 -15.55 -21.72 15.41
N GLN A 147 -15.18 -23.00 15.57
CA GLN A 147 -13.78 -23.38 15.81
C GLN A 147 -12.88 -23.04 14.61
N ALA A 148 -13.37 -23.22 13.38
CA ALA A 148 -12.62 -22.90 12.17
C ALA A 148 -12.40 -21.37 12.03
N CYS A 149 -13.38 -20.56 12.42
CA CYS A 149 -13.28 -19.09 12.41
C CYS A 149 -12.42 -18.52 13.55
N ALA A 150 -12.02 -19.33 14.54
CA ALA A 150 -11.20 -18.90 15.68
C ALA A 150 -9.67 -18.97 15.42
N GLN A 151 -9.26 -19.17 14.16
CA GLN A 151 -7.85 -19.24 13.75
C GLN A 151 -7.22 -17.84 13.69
N ASP A 152 -5.91 -17.76 13.90
CA ASP A 152 -5.15 -16.51 13.80
C ASP A 152 -5.31 -15.89 12.41
N GLY A 153 -5.54 -14.57 12.35
CA GLY A 153 -5.75 -13.85 11.09
C GLY A 153 -7.21 -13.76 10.63
N ILE A 154 -8.12 -14.53 11.24
CA ILE A 154 -9.56 -14.44 10.99
C ILE A 154 -10.24 -13.63 12.09
N THR A 155 -11.06 -12.66 11.69
CA THR A 155 -11.91 -11.87 12.59
C THR A 155 -13.37 -12.06 12.22
N ILE A 156 -14.19 -12.42 13.21
CA ILE A 156 -15.64 -12.51 13.04
C ILE A 156 -16.24 -11.11 13.13
N LEU A 157 -16.88 -10.69 12.04
CA LEU A 157 -17.55 -9.41 11.90
C LEU A 157 -19.00 -9.46 12.37
N ASP A 158 -19.72 -10.54 12.05
CA ASP A 158 -21.13 -10.71 12.39
C ASP A 158 -21.51 -12.19 12.56
N ARG A 159 -22.57 -12.45 13.34
CA ARG A 159 -23.13 -13.77 13.58
C ARG A 159 -24.65 -13.73 13.53
N GLN A 160 -25.23 -14.61 12.73
CA GLN A 160 -26.68 -14.74 12.59
C GLN A 160 -27.10 -16.20 12.72
N PHE A 161 -28.20 -16.42 13.42
CA PHE A 161 -28.84 -17.73 13.52
C PHE A 161 -30.12 -17.69 12.70
N ASP A 162 -30.21 -18.60 11.74
CA ASP A 162 -31.38 -18.77 10.87
C ASP A 162 -32.17 -20.01 11.31
N THR A 163 -33.25 -20.33 10.59
CA THR A 163 -34.05 -21.54 10.85
C THR A 163 -33.29 -22.83 10.59
N ASP A 164 -32.26 -22.78 9.73
CA ASP A 164 -31.57 -23.96 9.22
C ASP A 164 -30.12 -24.07 9.68
N GLY A 165 -29.59 -23.06 10.38
CA GLY A 165 -28.20 -23.07 10.83
C GLY A 165 -27.66 -21.72 11.28
N THR A 166 -26.35 -21.59 11.24
CA THR A 166 -25.59 -20.40 11.63
C THR A 166 -24.89 -19.80 10.41
N ARG A 167 -25.02 -18.49 10.22
CA ARG A 167 -24.26 -17.69 9.27
C ARG A 167 -23.24 -16.86 10.03
N ILE A 168 -21.98 -16.88 9.59
CA ILE A 168 -20.91 -16.08 10.18
C ILE A 168 -20.25 -15.26 9.08
N LYS A 169 -20.20 -13.95 9.28
CA LYS A 169 -19.42 -13.05 8.44
C LYS A 169 -18.03 -12.88 9.03
N ILE A 170 -16.99 -13.11 8.24
CA ILE A 170 -15.59 -13.05 8.66
C ILE A 170 -14.77 -12.16 7.73
N THR A 171 -13.64 -11.66 8.25
CA THR A 171 -12.58 -11.01 7.48
C THR A 171 -11.22 -11.62 7.80
N GLY A 172 -10.31 -11.58 6.85
CA GLY A 172 -8.96 -12.13 6.98
C GLY A 172 -8.29 -12.36 5.62
N PRO A 173 -7.19 -13.14 5.58
CA PRO A 173 -6.48 -13.48 4.35
C PRO A 173 -7.39 -14.19 3.34
N ARG A 174 -7.50 -13.65 2.11
CA ARG A 174 -8.41 -14.17 1.08
C ARG A 174 -8.25 -15.67 0.81
N ALA A 175 -7.02 -16.20 0.92
CA ALA A 175 -6.76 -17.62 0.73
C ALA A 175 -7.45 -18.48 1.80
N GLU A 176 -7.31 -18.11 3.07
CA GLU A 176 -7.96 -18.80 4.19
C GLU A 176 -9.48 -18.66 4.13
N LEU A 177 -9.97 -17.47 3.75
CA LEU A 177 -11.40 -17.23 3.54
C LEU A 177 -11.98 -18.13 2.44
N ALA A 178 -11.26 -18.33 1.33
CA ALA A 178 -11.68 -19.21 0.25
C ALA A 178 -11.77 -20.68 0.70
N GLU A 179 -10.77 -21.18 1.44
CA GLU A 179 -10.79 -22.53 2.01
C GLU A 179 -11.97 -22.74 2.96
N LEU A 180 -12.26 -21.75 3.81
CA LEU A 180 -13.41 -21.79 4.70
C LEU A 180 -14.73 -21.74 3.94
N ALA A 181 -14.83 -20.93 2.88
CA ALA A 181 -16.03 -20.82 2.04
C ALA A 181 -16.32 -22.11 1.26
N GLU A 182 -15.29 -22.83 0.80
CA GLU A 182 -15.47 -24.16 0.19
C GLU A 182 -15.97 -25.19 1.19
N ARG A 183 -15.49 -25.11 2.45
CA ARG A 183 -15.88 -26.04 3.51
C ARG A 183 -17.26 -25.74 4.11
N PHE A 184 -17.64 -24.47 4.18
CA PHE A 184 -18.88 -23.98 4.77
C PHE A 184 -19.63 -23.05 3.79
N PRO A 185 -20.06 -23.58 2.63
CA PRO A 185 -20.64 -22.77 1.58
C PRO A 185 -22.00 -22.19 2.02
N LEU A 186 -22.32 -21.02 1.48
CA LEU A 186 -23.67 -20.49 1.60
C LEU A 186 -24.67 -21.43 0.91
N PRO A 187 -25.88 -21.61 1.46
CA PRO A 187 -26.92 -22.38 0.80
C PRO A 187 -27.28 -21.71 -0.54
N GLU A 188 -27.48 -22.51 -1.58
CA GLU A 188 -27.98 -22.02 -2.87
C GLU A 188 -29.32 -21.33 -2.64
N THR A 189 -29.42 -20.06 -3.01
CA THR A 189 -30.71 -19.34 -3.05
C THR A 189 -31.51 -19.87 -4.23
N GLU A 190 -32.66 -20.49 -3.96
CA GLU A 190 -33.68 -20.85 -4.96
C GLU A 190 -34.27 -19.61 -5.68
#